data_AF-A0AAW1FA27-F1
#
_entry.id   AF-A0AAW1FA27-F1
#
_cell.length_a   1.000
_cell.length_b   1.000
_cell.length_c   1.000
_cell.angle_alpha   90.00
_cell.angle_beta   90.00
_cell.angle_gamma   90.00
#
_symmetry.space_group_name_H-M   'P 1'
#
loop_
_entity.id
_entity.type
_entity.pdbx_description
1 polymer ?
#
loop_
_entity_poly.entity_id
_entity_poly.type
_entity_poly.pdbx_seq_one_letter_code
_entity_poly.pdbx_strand_id
1 'polypeptide(L)'
;MEVQVQELGRWNGLGSRDAISRSEAMENIRQDVMRKVEDIRPIPPSPPASGSPPNSDLNDILTHLLMLSKRCPFDDVKERCIRLLQGVQVGDSYSL
;
A
#
# COMPACT_ATOMS: atom_id res chain seq x y z
N MET A 1 -24.46 -5.81 4.53
CA MET A 1 -23.32 -5.62 5.48
C MET A 1 -22.13 -6.36 4.89
N GLU A 2 -21.52 -5.83 3.81
CA GLU A 2 -20.56 -6.59 2.99
C GLU A 2 -19.42 -5.71 2.47
N VAL A 3 -18.94 -4.78 3.29
CA VAL A 3 -17.82 -3.90 2.89
C VAL A 3 -16.48 -4.35 3.50
N GLN A 4 -16.49 -5.25 4.49
CA GLN A 4 -15.29 -5.61 5.26
C GLN A 4 -14.55 -6.87 4.76
N VAL A 5 -15.10 -7.62 3.79
CA VAL A 5 -14.48 -8.89 3.33
C VAL A 5 -13.31 -8.65 2.36
N GLN A 6 -13.28 -7.53 1.64
CA GLN A 6 -12.21 -7.23 0.68
C GLN A 6 -10.93 -6.70 1.36
N GLU A 7 -11.04 -5.96 2.47
CA GLU A 7 -9.88 -5.44 3.21
C GLU A 7 -9.09 -6.50 3.97
N LEU A 8 -9.72 -7.61 4.38
CA LEU A 8 -9.00 -8.71 5.03
C LEU A 8 -8.24 -9.58 4.02
N GLY A 9 -8.78 -9.73 2.80
CA GLY A 9 -8.21 -10.57 1.76
C GLY A 9 -6.83 -10.12 1.28
N ARG A 10 -6.61 -8.81 1.16
CA ARG A 10 -5.34 -8.24 0.67
C ARG A 10 -4.13 -8.57 1.54
N TRP A 11 -4.30 -8.72 2.86
CA TRP A 11 -3.20 -8.96 3.81
C TRP A 11 -3.02 -10.44 4.14
N ASN A 12 -4.02 -11.28 3.86
CA ASN A 12 -4.05 -12.70 4.26
C ASN A 12 -2.82 -13.48 3.78
N GLY A 13 -2.35 -13.20 2.55
CA GLY A 13 -1.19 -13.90 1.99
C GLY A 13 0.14 -13.56 2.68
N LEU A 14 0.26 -12.44 3.39
CA LEU A 14 1.47 -12.06 4.13
C LEU A 14 1.73 -12.95 5.36
N GLY A 15 0.68 -13.57 5.90
CA GLY A 15 0.77 -14.53 7.00
C GLY A 15 1.16 -15.95 6.57
N SER A 16 1.24 -16.21 5.25
CA SER A 16 1.48 -17.55 4.74
C SER A 16 2.87 -18.06 5.10
N ARG A 17 2.96 -19.35 5.43
CA ARG A 17 4.25 -20.04 5.63
C ARG A 17 5.04 -20.14 4.32
N ASP A 18 4.34 -20.11 3.19
CA ASP A 18 4.93 -20.16 1.86
C ASP A 18 5.44 -18.78 1.41
N ALA A 19 6.71 -18.72 1.02
CA ALA A 19 7.38 -17.48 0.65
C ALA A 19 6.89 -16.91 -0.69
N ILE A 20 6.38 -17.76 -1.58
CA ILE A 20 5.82 -17.35 -2.86
C ILE A 20 4.50 -16.61 -2.60
N SER A 21 3.62 -17.20 -1.79
CA SER A 21 2.35 -16.60 -1.37
C SER A 21 2.53 -15.24 -0.70
N ARG A 22 3.52 -15.10 0.22
CA ARG A 22 3.85 -13.81 0.84
C ARG A 22 4.34 -12.80 -0.19
N SER A 23 5.13 -13.26 -1.16
CA SER A 23 5.66 -12.41 -2.22
C SER A 23 4.57 -11.88 -3.14
N GLU A 24 3.63 -12.73 -3.55
CA GLU A 24 2.49 -12.35 -4.39
C GLU A 24 1.58 -11.36 -3.66
N ALA A 25 1.28 -11.62 -2.39
CA ALA A 25 0.51 -10.68 -1.57
C ALA A 25 1.20 -9.32 -1.44
N MET A 26 2.51 -9.31 -1.23
CA MET A 26 3.28 -8.06 -1.15
C MET A 26 3.28 -7.28 -2.47
N GLU A 27 3.37 -7.96 -3.62
CA GLU A 27 3.30 -7.30 -4.93
C GLU A 27 1.91 -6.71 -5.20
N ASN A 28 0.84 -7.43 -4.85
CA ASN A 28 -0.52 -6.91 -4.95
C ASN A 28 -0.70 -5.62 -4.12
N ILE A 29 -0.15 -5.58 -2.90
CA ILE A 29 -0.18 -4.38 -2.06
C ILE A 29 0.64 -3.24 -2.68
N ARG A 30 1.81 -3.54 -3.25
CA ARG A 30 2.66 -2.55 -3.93
C ARG A 30 1.91 -1.88 -5.10
N GLN A 31 1.25 -2.67 -5.93
CA GLN A 31 0.46 -2.18 -7.07
C GLN A 31 -0.70 -1.30 -6.60
N ASP A 32 -1.40 -1.70 -5.54
CA ASP A 32 -2.50 -0.93 -4.95
C ASP A 32 -2.03 0.44 -4.41
N VAL A 33 -0.88 0.45 -3.70
CA VAL A 33 -0.24 1.69 -3.22
C VAL A 33 0.15 2.59 -4.39
N MET A 34 0.80 2.05 -5.42
CA MET A 34 1.22 2.83 -6.59
C MET A 34 0.03 3.48 -7.29
N ARG A 35 -1.03 2.71 -7.56
CA ARG A 35 -2.26 3.22 -8.18
C ARG A 35 -2.87 4.37 -7.37
N LYS A 36 -2.90 4.25 -6.04
CA LYS A 36 -3.48 5.27 -5.16
C LYS A 36 -2.59 6.50 -5.02
N VAL A 37 -1.27 6.34 -5.03
CA VAL A 37 -0.33 7.46 -5.07
C VAL A 37 -0.46 8.24 -6.39
N GLU A 38 -0.64 7.54 -7.52
CA GLU A 38 -0.89 8.16 -8.82
C GLU A 38 -2.22 8.91 -8.88
N ASP A 39 -3.27 8.39 -8.26
CA ASP A 39 -4.60 9.03 -8.18
C ASP A 39 -4.56 10.38 -7.41
N ILE A 40 -3.66 10.49 -6.43
CA ILE A 40 -3.46 11.71 -5.63
C ILE A 40 -2.56 12.72 -6.36
N ARG A 41 -1.87 12.31 -7.45
CA ARG A 41 -1.03 13.23 -8.22
C ARG A 41 -1.91 14.33 -8.82
N PRO A 42 -1.59 15.62 -8.62
CA PRO A 42 -2.42 16.70 -9.14
C PRO A 42 -2.53 16.61 -10.68
N ILE A 43 -3.72 16.31 -11.18
CA ILE A 43 -4.07 16.49 -12.59
C ILE A 43 -4.29 18.01 -12.81
N PRO A 44 -3.83 18.62 -13.93
CA PRO A 44 -4.08 20.03 -14.24
C PRO A 44 -5.58 20.39 -14.18
N PRO A 45 -5.92 21.67 -13.94
CA PRO A 45 -7.10 22.08 -13.19
C PRO A 45 -8.41 21.69 -13.90
N SER A 46 -9.02 20.61 -13.40
CA SER A 46 -10.39 20.22 -13.72
C SER A 46 -11.23 20.39 -12.44
N PRO A 47 -12.50 20.84 -12.53
CA PRO A 47 -13.28 21.16 -11.34
C PRO A 47 -13.47 19.90 -10.48
N PRO A 48 -13.36 20.02 -9.14
CA PRO A 48 -13.46 18.87 -8.25
C PRO A 48 -14.89 18.31 -8.29
N ALA A 49 -15.04 17.06 -8.71
CA ALA A 49 -16.28 16.32 -8.51
C ALA A 49 -16.37 15.94 -7.03
N SER A 50 -17.34 16.52 -6.32
CA SER A 50 -17.69 16.15 -4.95
C SER A 50 -17.96 14.64 -4.84
N GLY A 51 -17.15 13.92 -4.07
CA GLY A 51 -17.41 12.53 -3.75
C GLY A 51 -16.30 11.89 -2.91
N SER A 52 -16.45 11.98 -1.58
CA SER A 52 -15.62 11.32 -0.53
C SER A 52 -14.12 11.64 -0.50
N PRO A 53 -13.48 11.76 0.68
CA PRO A 53 -12.04 11.96 0.78
C PRO A 53 -11.29 10.73 0.21
N PRO A 54 -10.60 10.83 -0.96
CA PRO A 54 -9.91 9.70 -1.60
C PRO A 54 -8.66 9.24 -0.82
N ASN A 55 -8.28 9.99 0.21
CA ASN A 55 -7.03 9.93 0.93
C ASN A 55 -7.06 9.08 2.22
N SER A 56 -8.23 8.69 2.72
CA SER A 56 -8.30 7.85 3.94
C SER A 56 -7.71 6.46 3.68
N ASP A 57 -8.11 5.83 2.58
CA ASP A 57 -7.72 4.45 2.29
C ASP A 57 -6.21 4.30 2.01
N LEU A 58 -5.56 5.24 1.30
CA LEU A 58 -4.09 5.20 1.17
C LEU A 58 -3.40 5.34 2.54
N ASN A 59 -3.89 6.23 3.40
CA ASN A 59 -3.32 6.40 4.73
C ASN A 59 -3.46 5.14 5.58
N ASP A 60 -4.60 4.46 5.50
CA ASP A 60 -4.84 3.19 6.19
C ASP A 60 -3.87 2.11 5.72
N ILE A 61 -3.57 2.07 4.43
CA ILE A 61 -2.59 1.14 3.84
C ILE A 61 -1.18 1.43 4.32
N LEU A 62 -0.76 2.69 4.27
CA LEU A 62 0.57 3.10 4.72
C LEU A 62 0.75 2.84 6.21
N THR A 63 -0.30 3.07 7.01
CA THR A 63 -0.31 2.76 8.45
C THR A 63 -0.17 1.26 8.67
N HIS A 64 -0.89 0.43 7.90
CA HIS A 64 -0.76 -1.03 7.99
C HIS A 64 0.64 -1.52 7.60
N LEU A 65 1.20 -1.01 6.50
CA LEU A 65 2.57 -1.29 6.09
C LEU A 65 3.60 -0.89 7.16
N LEU A 66 3.39 0.26 7.80
CA LEU A 66 4.24 0.73 8.89
C LEU A 66 4.18 -0.23 10.08
N MET A 67 2.99 -0.68 10.48
CA MET A 67 2.84 -1.69 11.53
C MET A 67 3.55 -2.99 11.18
N LEU A 68 3.39 -3.50 9.95
CA LEU A 68 4.04 -4.73 9.48
C LEU A 68 5.56 -4.61 9.46
N SER A 69 6.11 -3.47 9.04
CA SER A 69 7.55 -3.22 9.02
C SER A 69 8.21 -3.41 10.41
N LYS A 70 7.44 -3.20 11.48
CA LYS A 70 7.91 -3.30 12.86
C LYS A 70 7.53 -4.62 13.53
N ARG A 71 6.35 -5.17 13.23
CA ARG A 71 5.73 -6.27 14.00
C ARG A 71 5.61 -7.59 13.25
N CYS A 72 5.81 -7.62 11.93
CA CYS A 72 5.67 -8.86 11.16
C CYS A 72 6.73 -9.89 11.59
N PRO A 73 6.38 -11.18 11.74
CA PRO A 73 7.35 -12.23 12.09
C PRO A 73 8.24 -12.65 10.91
N PHE A 74 7.91 -12.24 9.68
CA PHE A 74 8.65 -12.59 8.47
C PHE A 74 9.55 -11.43 8.04
N ASP A 75 10.88 -11.64 8.07
CA ASP A 75 11.84 -10.60 7.70
C ASP A 75 11.71 -10.17 6.24
N ASP A 76 11.38 -11.11 5.33
CA ASP A 76 11.14 -10.79 3.90
C ASP A 76 9.99 -9.79 3.70
N VAL A 77 8.93 -9.91 4.51
CA VAL A 77 7.79 -8.98 4.47
C VAL A 77 8.18 -7.64 5.09
N LYS A 78 8.92 -7.63 6.21
CA LYS A 78 9.37 -6.39 6.86
C LYS A 78 10.23 -5.55 5.92
N GLU A 79 11.25 -6.15 5.32
CA GLU A 79 12.16 -5.46 4.40
C GLU A 79 11.40 -4.84 3.23
N ARG A 80 10.48 -5.59 2.63
CA ARG A 80 9.68 -5.09 1.51
C ARG A 80 8.72 -3.98 1.93
N CYS A 81 8.10 -4.06 3.10
CA CYS A 81 7.28 -2.98 3.64
C CYS A 81 8.11 -1.70 3.84
N ILE A 82 9.33 -1.81 4.38
CA ILE A 82 10.24 -0.66 4.56
C ILE A 82 10.58 -0.03 3.20
N ARG A 83 10.99 -0.84 2.22
CA ARG A 83 11.34 -0.33 0.87
C ARG A 83 10.15 0.34 0.19
N LEU A 84 8.95 -0.22 0.34
CA LEU A 84 7.72 0.36 -0.20
C LEU A 84 7.41 1.72 0.44
N LEU A 85 7.46 1.81 1.78
CA LEU A 85 7.25 3.06 2.50
C LEU A 85 8.27 4.13 2.11
N GLN A 86 9.54 3.75 1.95
CA GLN A 86 10.59 4.65 1.47
C GLN A 86 10.31 5.12 0.03
N GLY A 87 9.89 4.23 -0.87
CA GLY A 87 9.56 4.59 -2.25
C GLY A 87 8.41 5.59 -2.37
N VAL A 88 7.43 5.52 -1.46
CA VAL A 88 6.31 6.48 -1.40
C VAL A 88 6.74 7.81 -0.78
N GLN A 89 7.57 7.80 0.27
CA GLN A 89 8.02 9.01 0.96
C GLN A 89 9.06 9.80 0.16
N VAL A 90 9.93 9.11 -0.58
CA VAL A 90 11.03 9.69 -1.36
C VAL A 90 10.56 9.93 -2.80
N GLY A 91 9.36 10.51 -2.97
CA GLY A 91 8.81 10.85 -4.28
C GLY A 91 9.87 11.47 -5.17
N ASP A 92 10.18 10.80 -6.28
CA ASP A 92 11.01 11.31 -7.38
C ASP A 92 12.31 12.04 -6.99
N SER A 93 13.12 11.48 -6.08
CA SER A 93 14.50 11.98 -5.85
C SER A 93 15.55 11.32 -6.75
N TYR A 94 15.17 10.85 -7.95
CA TYR A 94 16.10 10.45 -9.00
C TYR A 94 15.74 11.14 -10.32
N SER A 95 15.76 12.48 -10.32
CA SER A 95 16.18 13.24 -11.49
C SER A 95 17.57 13.81 -11.19
N LEU A 96 18.62 13.06 -11.54
CA LEU A 96 19.85 13.60 -12.11
C LEU A 96 20.62 12.50 -12.85
#